data_AF-A0A9E4N590-F1
#
_entry.id   AF-A0A9E4N590-F1
#
_cell.length_a   1.000
_cell.length_b   1.000
_cell.length_c   1.000
_cell.angle_alpha   90.00
_cell.angle_beta   90.00
_cell.angle_gamma   90.00
#
_symmetry.space_group_name_H-M   'P 1'
#
loop_
_entity.id
_entity.type
_entity.pdbx_description
1 polymer ?
#
loop_
_entity_poly.entity_id
_entity_poly.type
_entity_poly.pdbx_seq_one_letter_code
_entity_poly.pdbx_strand_id
1 'polypeptide(L)'
;MRRKVKNLSPDAPLLHPDHPRPVTRRDFIRQGMLAGLGAVTTPSLFGLFANPGEARAALSPDLETLKNSCGIDTLGGGKIPFICFDLAGGANIAGSNVLAGRQGGQLDFLTTAGYNRLGLPGDMVPSIVNPDTNLNDFINSELGLAFHSDSAFLRGILEKVSVGNRANINGAIIPARSENDTGNNPHNPMYAINRCGADGELLTLIGSRSSDSGGNSLAPADQVDPAVRPTKVDRPSDTTGLVDTGKLVGMLDQADAVAVMEAIQRISDMKLDSVNTGISTDQ
;
A
#
# COMPACT_ATOMS: atom_id res chain seq x y z
N MET A 1 43.78 53.14 -21.63
CA MET A 1 43.00 53.87 -20.60
C MET A 1 42.62 52.90 -19.49
N ARG A 2 43.09 53.10 -18.26
CA ARG A 2 42.80 52.23 -17.11
C ARG A 2 41.37 52.54 -16.61
N ARG A 3 40.47 51.56 -16.67
CA ARG A 3 39.04 51.74 -16.33
C ARG A 3 38.90 51.98 -14.81
N LYS A 4 38.29 53.11 -14.40
CA LYS A 4 38.07 53.45 -12.99
C LYS A 4 37.21 52.36 -12.32
N VAL A 5 37.68 51.83 -11.18
CA VAL A 5 36.91 50.95 -10.31
C VAL A 5 35.80 51.79 -9.68
N LYS A 6 34.55 51.45 -9.96
CA LYS A 6 33.39 52.02 -9.25
C LYS A 6 33.15 51.17 -8.00
N ASN A 7 33.04 51.79 -6.84
CA ASN A 7 32.59 51.12 -5.63
C ASN A 7 31.17 50.61 -5.85
N LEU A 8 30.98 49.30 -5.72
CA LEU A 8 29.69 48.62 -5.89
C LEU A 8 28.87 48.76 -4.59
N SER A 9 27.55 48.88 -4.72
CA SER A 9 26.61 48.76 -3.58
C SER A 9 26.76 47.38 -2.92
N PRO A 10 26.53 47.22 -1.60
CA PRO A 10 26.60 45.91 -0.94
C PRO A 10 25.74 44.82 -1.61
N ASP A 11 24.59 45.21 -2.18
CA ASP A 11 23.67 44.29 -2.88
C ASP A 11 23.95 44.18 -4.38
N ALA A 12 24.98 44.85 -4.90
CA ALA A 12 25.29 44.81 -6.32
C ALA A 12 26.04 43.52 -6.69
N PRO A 13 25.64 42.84 -7.78
CA PRO A 13 26.29 41.61 -8.21
C PRO A 13 27.75 41.89 -8.60
N LEU A 14 28.68 41.12 -8.03
CA LEU A 14 30.08 41.14 -8.38
C LEU A 14 30.25 40.49 -9.76
N LEU A 15 30.58 41.29 -10.78
CA LEU A 15 30.82 40.81 -12.14
C LEU A 15 32.33 40.64 -12.37
N HIS A 16 32.78 39.42 -12.63
CA HIS A 16 34.17 39.18 -13.00
C HIS A 16 34.47 39.77 -14.39
N PRO A 17 35.63 40.44 -14.60
CA PRO A 17 35.99 41.03 -15.90
C PRO A 17 36.00 40.02 -17.05
N ASP A 18 36.29 38.75 -16.73
CA ASP A 18 36.49 37.66 -17.69
C ASP A 18 35.21 36.88 -18.02
N HIS A 19 34.07 37.27 -17.44
CA HIS A 19 32.76 36.67 -17.68
C HIS A 19 31.77 37.69 -18.26
N PRO A 20 31.90 38.05 -19.56
CA PRO A 20 30.91 38.88 -20.22
C PRO A 20 29.56 38.15 -20.30
N ARG A 21 28.46 38.92 -20.35
CA ARG A 21 27.12 38.37 -20.55
C ARG A 21 27.07 37.63 -21.90
N PRO A 22 26.46 36.44 -21.98
CA PRO A 22 26.27 35.76 -23.26
C PRO A 22 25.41 36.62 -24.16
N VAL A 23 25.93 36.95 -25.33
CA VAL A 23 25.20 37.72 -26.35
C VAL A 23 25.11 36.97 -27.66
N THR A 24 25.96 35.97 -27.88
CA THR A 24 25.94 35.15 -29.09
C THR A 24 25.50 33.71 -28.79
N ARG A 25 24.96 33.03 -29.80
CA ARG A 25 24.57 31.61 -29.72
C ARG A 25 25.70 30.71 -29.19
N ARG A 26 26.94 31.00 -29.59
CA ARG A 26 28.12 30.24 -29.13
C ARG A 26 28.41 30.46 -27.64
N ASP A 27 28.13 31.65 -27.11
CA ASP A 27 28.31 31.95 -25.69
C ASP A 27 27.26 31.22 -24.83
N PHE A 28 26.01 31.17 -25.30
CA PHE A 28 24.95 30.41 -24.62
C PHE A 28 25.23 28.89 -24.61
N ILE A 29 25.84 28.36 -25.68
CA ILE A 29 26.29 26.96 -25.72
C ILE A 29 27.47 26.73 -24.77
N ARG A 30 28.48 27.61 -24.78
CA ARG A 30 29.65 27.51 -23.88
C ARG A 30 29.27 27.59 -22.40
N GLN A 31 28.25 28.36 -22.04
CA GLN A 31 27.75 28.45 -20.67
C GLN A 31 26.76 27.34 -20.30
N GLY A 32 26.52 26.36 -21.18
CA GLY A 32 25.65 25.22 -20.89
C GLY A 32 24.16 25.56 -20.80
N MET A 33 23.74 26.81 -21.03
CA MET A 33 22.34 27.23 -20.93
C MET A 33 21.44 26.51 -21.94
N LEU A 34 21.95 26.18 -23.12
CA LEU A 34 21.18 25.44 -24.13
C LEU A 34 20.99 23.95 -23.76
N ALA A 35 21.99 23.34 -23.12
CA ALA A 35 21.90 21.98 -22.59
C ALA A 35 21.03 21.94 -21.33
N GLY A 36 21.12 22.96 -20.47
CA GLY A 36 20.28 23.14 -19.29
C GLY A 36 18.81 23.34 -19.64
N LEU A 37 18.50 24.08 -20.72
CA LEU A 37 17.13 24.21 -21.20
C LEU A 37 16.54 22.84 -21.59
N GLY A 38 17.29 22.03 -22.34
CA GLY A 38 16.87 20.67 -22.70
C GLY A 38 16.67 19.77 -21.46
N ALA A 39 17.58 19.83 -20.49
CA ALA A 39 17.47 19.08 -19.24
C ALA A 39 16.27 19.46 -18.38
N VAL A 40 15.80 20.71 -18.44
CA VAL A 40 14.61 21.18 -17.71
C VAL A 40 13.33 20.93 -18.50
N THR A 41 13.33 21.12 -19.82
CA THR A 41 12.11 20.96 -20.63
C THR A 41 11.76 19.52 -20.93
N THR A 42 12.74 18.61 -21.03
CA THR A 42 12.47 17.19 -21.32
C THR A 42 11.66 16.50 -20.21
N PRO A 43 11.97 16.66 -18.90
CA PRO A 43 11.13 16.15 -17.82
C PRO A 43 9.73 16.78 -17.81
N SER A 44 9.61 18.08 -18.13
CA SER A 44 8.32 18.79 -18.12
C SER A 44 7.38 18.37 -19.25
N LEU A 45 7.92 18.06 -20.45
CA LEU A 45 7.09 17.59 -21.57
C LEU A 45 6.67 16.11 -21.39
N PHE A 46 7.55 15.26 -20.87
CA PHE A 46 7.17 13.90 -20.49
C PHE A 46 6.20 13.87 -19.30
N GLY A 47 6.27 14.84 -18.38
CA GLY A 47 5.27 15.02 -17.32
C GLY A 47 3.91 15.52 -17.80
N LEU A 48 3.81 16.10 -19.01
CA LEU A 48 2.55 16.54 -19.62
C LEU A 48 1.84 15.44 -20.44
N PHE A 49 2.60 14.46 -20.95
CA PHE A 49 2.05 13.23 -21.53
C PHE A 49 1.84 12.13 -20.48
N ALA A 50 2.49 12.22 -19.33
CA ALA A 50 2.17 11.45 -18.14
C ALA A 50 1.13 12.20 -17.31
N ASN A 51 -0.11 12.26 -17.79
CA ASN A 51 -1.23 12.71 -16.97
C ASN A 51 -1.32 11.78 -15.73
N PRO A 52 -0.95 12.22 -14.51
CA PRO A 52 -0.95 11.36 -13.34
C PRO A 52 -2.38 11.00 -12.90
N GLY A 53 -3.39 11.68 -13.45
CA GLY A 53 -4.81 11.41 -13.26
C GLY A 53 -5.40 10.39 -14.23
N GLU A 54 -4.65 9.93 -15.24
CA GLU A 54 -5.09 8.88 -16.18
C GLU A 54 -4.48 7.49 -15.91
N ALA A 55 -3.71 7.34 -14.83
CA ALA A 55 -3.64 6.06 -14.14
C ALA A 55 -4.89 5.87 -13.27
N ARG A 56 -6.07 6.04 -13.88
CA ARG A 56 -7.32 5.57 -13.28
C ARG A 56 -7.16 4.07 -13.10
N ALA A 57 -7.16 3.64 -11.86
CA ALA A 57 -7.42 2.26 -11.45
C ALA A 57 -8.85 1.85 -11.84
N ALA A 58 -9.24 2.03 -13.10
CA ALA A 58 -10.38 1.34 -13.67
C ALA A 58 -10.02 -0.14 -13.57
N LEU A 59 -10.87 -0.90 -12.88
CA LEU A 59 -10.78 -2.35 -12.93
C LEU A 59 -10.88 -2.73 -14.41
N SER A 60 -10.15 -3.74 -14.85
CA SER A 60 -10.31 -4.21 -16.22
C SER A 60 -11.79 -4.60 -16.45
N PRO A 61 -12.35 -4.43 -17.66
CA PRO A 61 -13.79 -4.60 -17.89
C PRO A 61 -14.36 -5.98 -17.45
N ASP A 62 -13.52 -7.01 -17.50
CA ASP A 62 -13.78 -8.34 -16.96
C ASP A 62 -13.90 -8.34 -15.42
N LEU A 63 -13.03 -7.62 -14.71
CA LEU A 63 -13.10 -7.45 -13.25
C LEU A 63 -14.28 -6.56 -12.82
N GLU A 64 -14.68 -5.58 -13.61
CA GLU A 64 -15.90 -4.79 -13.34
C GLU A 64 -17.16 -5.64 -13.46
N THR A 65 -17.21 -6.51 -14.46
CA THR A 65 -18.30 -7.48 -14.64
C THR A 65 -18.32 -8.49 -13.49
N LEU A 66 -17.14 -8.98 -13.10
CA LEU A 66 -16.99 -9.92 -12.00
C LEU A 66 -17.41 -9.30 -10.66
N LYS A 67 -17.03 -8.05 -10.39
CA LYS A 67 -17.46 -7.29 -9.20
C LYS A 67 -18.98 -7.29 -9.03
N ASN A 68 -19.72 -6.98 -10.10
CA ASN A 68 -21.18 -6.97 -10.10
C ASN A 68 -21.75 -8.38 -9.87
N SER A 69 -21.14 -9.41 -10.46
CA SER A 69 -21.57 -10.81 -10.31
C SER A 69 -21.33 -11.39 -8.91
N CYS A 70 -20.27 -10.94 -8.23
CA CYS A 70 -19.90 -11.39 -6.90
C CYS A 70 -20.70 -10.70 -5.79
N GLY A 71 -21.60 -9.78 -6.13
CA GLY A 71 -22.37 -9.02 -5.14
C GLY A 71 -21.46 -8.21 -4.21
N ILE A 72 -20.32 -7.72 -4.71
CA ILE A 72 -19.52 -6.73 -3.99
C ILE A 72 -20.32 -5.42 -4.07
N ASP A 73 -21.33 -5.33 -3.21
CA ASP A 73 -22.17 -4.16 -3.02
C ASP A 73 -21.27 -2.95 -2.77
N THR A 74 -21.69 -1.80 -3.29
CA THR A 74 -20.92 -0.55 -3.37
C THR A 74 -20.74 0.13 -2.01
N LEU A 75 -20.33 -0.62 -1.01
CA LEU A 75 -19.93 -0.13 0.30
C LEU A 75 -18.44 0.28 0.21
N GLY A 76 -18.16 1.57 0.33
CA GLY A 76 -16.83 2.19 0.15
C GLY A 76 -16.47 2.55 -1.29
N GLY A 77 -15.17 2.68 -1.60
CA GLY A 77 -14.63 3.11 -2.91
C GLY A 77 -14.94 2.17 -4.09
N GLY A 78 -15.67 1.08 -3.86
CA GLY A 78 -16.10 0.15 -4.90
C GLY A 78 -14.95 -0.56 -5.62
N LYS A 79 -13.81 -0.71 -4.94
CA LYS A 79 -12.62 -1.43 -5.41
C LYS A 79 -12.52 -2.79 -4.73
N ILE A 80 -11.58 -3.63 -5.20
CA ILE A 80 -11.28 -4.92 -4.57
C ILE A 80 -10.81 -4.65 -3.12
N PRO A 81 -11.40 -5.30 -2.10
CA PRO A 81 -10.93 -5.19 -0.73
C PRO A 81 -9.47 -5.58 -0.61
N PHE A 82 -8.70 -4.81 0.15
CA PHE A 82 -7.29 -5.05 0.36
C PHE A 82 -6.98 -5.23 1.84
N ILE A 83 -6.18 -6.26 2.14
CA ILE A 83 -5.67 -6.54 3.48
C ILE A 83 -4.17 -6.76 3.35
N CYS A 84 -3.38 -6.05 4.16
CA CYS A 84 -1.94 -6.22 4.24
C CYS A 84 -1.57 -6.92 5.55
N PHE A 85 -0.83 -8.03 5.45
CA PHE A 85 -0.19 -8.67 6.59
C PHE A 85 1.25 -8.19 6.68
N ASP A 86 1.49 -7.25 7.57
CA ASP A 86 2.79 -6.63 7.79
C ASP A 86 3.45 -7.21 9.04
N LEU A 87 4.45 -8.06 8.84
CA LEU A 87 5.09 -8.86 9.89
C LEU A 87 6.43 -8.26 10.30
N ALA A 88 6.82 -8.46 11.56
CA ALA A 88 8.11 -8.03 12.12
C ALA A 88 9.16 -9.16 12.07
N GLY A 89 9.17 -9.94 10.98
CA GLY A 89 10.08 -11.05 10.79
C GLY A 89 9.55 -12.44 11.16
N GLY A 90 10.43 -13.44 11.03
CA GLY A 90 10.20 -14.81 11.50
C GLY A 90 9.26 -15.68 10.66
N ALA A 91 8.49 -15.10 9.73
CA ALA A 91 7.49 -15.83 8.97
C ALA A 91 8.03 -16.59 7.74
N ASN A 92 9.26 -16.29 7.29
CA ASN A 92 9.87 -16.89 6.10
C ASN A 92 8.89 -16.91 4.90
N ILE A 93 8.41 -15.72 4.51
CA ILE A 93 7.38 -15.61 3.47
C ILE A 93 7.94 -16.05 2.12
N ALA A 94 9.12 -15.57 1.74
CA ALA A 94 9.82 -15.99 0.53
C ALA A 94 10.77 -17.15 0.87
N GLY A 95 10.59 -18.32 0.25
CA GLY A 95 11.32 -19.55 0.56
C GLY A 95 10.37 -20.62 1.08
N SER A 96 10.22 -20.71 2.40
CA SER A 96 9.45 -21.78 3.06
C SER A 96 7.93 -21.66 2.91
N ASN A 97 7.40 -20.49 2.51
CA ASN A 97 5.99 -20.35 2.15
C ASN A 97 5.81 -20.20 0.64
N VAL A 98 6.15 -19.03 0.09
CA VAL A 98 6.02 -18.71 -1.34
C VAL A 98 7.37 -18.91 -2.02
N LEU A 99 7.39 -19.66 -3.12
CA LEU A 99 8.62 -19.88 -3.88
C LEU A 99 9.04 -18.58 -4.58
N ALA A 100 10.31 -18.23 -4.42
CA ALA A 100 10.96 -17.18 -5.18
C ALA A 100 11.93 -17.81 -6.18
N GLY A 101 11.95 -17.28 -7.40
CA GLY A 101 12.86 -17.69 -8.45
C GLY A 101 13.67 -16.51 -9.00
N ARG A 102 14.38 -16.74 -10.10
CA ARG A 102 15.19 -15.75 -10.79
C ARG A 102 14.32 -15.00 -11.81
N GLN A 103 14.95 -14.43 -12.84
CA GLN A 103 14.28 -13.59 -13.83
C GLN A 103 13.21 -14.35 -14.65
N GLY A 104 13.33 -15.67 -14.80
CA GLY A 104 12.35 -16.51 -15.50
C GLY A 104 11.05 -16.80 -14.72
N GLY A 105 10.89 -16.25 -13.51
CA GLY A 105 9.70 -16.44 -12.67
C GLY A 105 9.92 -17.43 -11.53
N GLN A 106 8.86 -17.81 -10.82
CA GLN A 106 8.96 -18.62 -9.59
C GLN A 106 9.61 -19.99 -9.80
N LEU A 107 9.43 -20.59 -10.99
CA LEU A 107 9.97 -21.91 -11.34
C LEU A 107 11.37 -21.85 -11.97
N ASP A 108 11.92 -20.65 -12.21
CA ASP A 108 13.34 -20.46 -12.51
C ASP A 108 14.11 -20.48 -11.18
N PHE A 109 14.33 -21.69 -10.68
CA PHE A 109 14.76 -21.90 -9.29
C PHE A 109 16.10 -21.22 -8.95
N LEU A 110 16.19 -20.75 -7.70
CA LEU A 110 17.47 -20.32 -7.14
C LEU A 110 18.39 -21.53 -6.93
N THR A 111 19.68 -21.27 -6.75
CA THR A 111 20.61 -22.32 -6.30
C THR A 111 20.28 -22.74 -4.87
N THR A 112 20.74 -23.92 -4.42
CA THR A 112 20.62 -24.35 -3.02
C THR A 112 21.14 -23.30 -2.04
N ALA A 113 22.26 -22.64 -2.37
CA ALA A 113 22.78 -21.54 -1.57
C ALA A 113 21.87 -20.30 -1.58
N GLY A 114 21.17 -20.03 -2.68
CA GLY A 114 20.18 -18.96 -2.77
C GLY A 114 18.96 -19.23 -1.89
N TYR A 115 18.41 -20.45 -1.96
CA TYR A 115 17.31 -20.86 -1.08
C TYR A 115 17.71 -20.94 0.40
N ASN A 116 18.95 -21.33 0.70
CA ASN A 116 19.47 -21.30 2.07
C ASN A 116 19.47 -19.89 2.67
N ARG A 117 19.74 -18.85 1.86
CA ARG A 117 19.60 -17.44 2.31
C ARG A 117 18.15 -17.04 2.58
N LEU A 118 17.20 -17.70 1.94
CA LEU A 118 15.77 -17.59 2.21
C LEU A 118 15.32 -18.51 3.35
N GLY A 119 16.26 -19.16 4.05
CA GLY A 119 15.96 -20.03 5.20
C GLY A 119 15.37 -21.39 4.85
N LEU A 120 15.45 -21.82 3.59
CA LEU A 120 15.01 -23.15 3.17
C LEU A 120 16.18 -24.16 3.26
N PRO A 121 16.02 -25.29 3.97
CA PRO A 121 17.02 -26.35 4.04
C PRO A 121 17.37 -26.94 2.66
N GLY A 122 18.59 -27.45 2.50
CA GLY A 122 19.09 -27.95 1.21
C GLY A 122 18.40 -29.22 0.70
N ASP A 123 17.80 -29.97 1.61
CA ASP A 123 17.00 -31.18 1.41
C ASP A 123 15.50 -30.90 1.21
N MET A 124 15.10 -29.63 1.25
CA MET A 124 13.72 -29.16 0.97
C MET A 124 13.67 -28.21 -0.24
N VAL A 125 14.71 -28.17 -1.08
CA VAL A 125 14.74 -27.27 -2.23
C VAL A 125 13.76 -27.75 -3.31
N PRO A 126 12.98 -26.87 -3.97
CA PRO A 126 11.98 -27.29 -4.96
C PRO A 126 12.51 -28.11 -6.15
N SER A 127 13.80 -27.99 -6.46
CA SER A 127 14.43 -28.64 -7.61
C SER A 127 14.90 -30.07 -7.35
N ILE A 128 14.81 -30.57 -6.12
CA ILE A 128 15.30 -31.91 -5.75
C ILE A 128 14.15 -32.87 -5.47
N VAL A 129 14.46 -34.16 -5.52
CA VAL A 129 13.54 -35.22 -5.09
C VAL A 129 13.42 -35.14 -3.57
N ASN A 130 12.18 -35.10 -3.08
CA ASN A 130 11.88 -35.15 -1.67
C ASN A 130 12.39 -36.47 -1.07
N PRO A 131 13.30 -36.43 -0.09
CA PRO A 131 13.87 -37.64 0.51
C PRO A 131 12.82 -38.47 1.27
N ASP A 132 11.73 -37.86 1.73
CA ASP A 132 10.69 -38.52 2.52
C ASP A 132 9.69 -39.29 1.63
N THR A 133 9.33 -38.72 0.48
CA THR A 133 8.32 -39.30 -0.42
C THR A 133 8.91 -39.94 -1.68
N ASN A 134 10.19 -39.69 -1.96
CA ASN A 134 10.86 -40.04 -3.23
C ASN A 134 10.17 -39.45 -4.48
N LEU A 135 9.49 -38.31 -4.35
CA LEU A 135 8.82 -37.59 -5.44
C LEU A 135 9.31 -36.13 -5.53
N ASN A 136 9.06 -35.46 -6.66
CA ASN A 136 9.29 -34.01 -6.80
C ASN A 136 8.03 -33.23 -6.37
N ASP A 137 7.70 -33.28 -5.08
CA ASP A 137 6.42 -32.79 -4.54
C ASP A 137 6.55 -31.56 -3.63
N PHE A 138 7.67 -30.81 -3.74
CA PHE A 138 7.90 -29.58 -2.98
C PHE A 138 7.14 -28.35 -3.48
N ILE A 139 6.32 -28.49 -4.52
CA ILE A 139 5.65 -27.37 -5.20
C ILE A 139 4.15 -27.59 -5.22
N ASN A 140 3.40 -26.62 -4.71
CA ASN A 140 1.96 -26.54 -4.89
C ASN A 140 1.58 -25.23 -5.59
N SER A 141 0.82 -25.32 -6.67
CA SER A 141 0.37 -24.18 -7.48
C SER A 141 -1.15 -24.07 -7.58
N GLU A 142 -1.90 -24.66 -6.65
CA GLU A 142 -3.38 -24.69 -6.67
C GLU A 142 -4.01 -23.30 -6.57
N LEU A 143 -3.28 -22.31 -6.05
CA LEU A 143 -3.74 -20.94 -5.81
C LEU A 143 -3.18 -19.92 -6.83
N GLY A 144 -2.69 -20.39 -7.97
CA GLY A 144 -2.06 -19.58 -9.02
C GLY A 144 -0.66 -19.04 -8.69
N LEU A 145 -0.32 -18.95 -7.40
CA LEU A 145 1.02 -18.69 -6.88
C LEU A 145 1.71 -20.00 -6.53
N ALA A 146 3.00 -20.15 -6.86
CA ALA A 146 3.78 -21.31 -6.46
C ALA A 146 4.19 -21.20 -4.98
N PHE A 147 3.64 -22.08 -4.16
CA PHE A 147 4.00 -22.28 -2.76
C PHE A 147 4.93 -23.49 -2.61
N HIS A 148 5.76 -23.45 -1.57
CA HIS A 148 6.38 -24.66 -1.04
C HIS A 148 5.27 -25.57 -0.48
N SER A 149 5.32 -26.88 -0.74
CA SER A 149 4.24 -27.79 -0.32
C SER A 149 4.07 -27.87 1.21
N ASP A 150 5.16 -27.69 1.96
CA ASP A 150 5.15 -27.60 3.44
C ASP A 150 4.81 -26.20 4.00
N SER A 151 4.37 -25.27 3.14
CA SER A 151 4.02 -23.90 3.54
C SER A 151 2.91 -23.86 4.60
N ALA A 152 3.18 -23.21 5.75
CA ALA A 152 2.19 -23.00 6.79
C ALA A 152 1.07 -22.05 6.32
N PHE A 153 1.41 -21.05 5.50
CA PHE A 153 0.42 -20.16 4.88
C PHE A 153 -0.50 -20.94 3.95
N LEU A 154 0.07 -21.80 3.09
CA LEU A 154 -0.71 -22.62 2.19
C LEU A 154 -1.67 -23.51 2.98
N ARG A 155 -1.18 -24.22 4.01
CA ARG A 155 -2.05 -25.07 4.86
C ARG A 155 -3.19 -24.28 5.48
N GLY A 156 -2.92 -23.11 6.05
CA GLY A 156 -3.96 -22.25 6.62
C GLY A 156 -4.98 -21.75 5.59
N ILE A 157 -4.53 -21.38 4.39
CA ILE A 157 -5.44 -20.97 3.30
C ILE A 157 -6.30 -22.14 2.85
N LEU A 158 -5.71 -23.31 2.59
CA LEU A 158 -6.43 -24.50 2.12
C LEU A 158 -7.40 -25.06 3.16
N GLU A 159 -7.18 -24.80 4.46
CA GLU A 159 -8.12 -25.11 5.54
C GLU A 159 -9.41 -24.28 5.43
N LYS A 160 -9.31 -23.02 4.97
CA LYS A 160 -10.45 -22.09 4.90
C LYS A 160 -11.09 -22.00 3.53
N VAL A 161 -10.32 -22.21 2.46
CA VAL A 161 -10.77 -22.07 1.08
C VAL A 161 -11.34 -23.40 0.56
N SER A 162 -12.59 -23.34 0.07
CA SER A 162 -13.23 -24.48 -0.59
C SER A 162 -12.47 -24.88 -1.87
N VAL A 163 -12.45 -26.18 -2.19
CA VAL A 163 -11.70 -26.71 -3.34
C VAL A 163 -12.09 -26.02 -4.65
N GLY A 164 -13.39 -25.79 -4.88
CA GLY A 164 -13.89 -25.12 -6.09
C GLY A 164 -13.43 -23.66 -6.22
N ASN A 165 -13.16 -22.97 -5.12
CA ASN A 165 -12.73 -21.58 -5.14
C ASN A 165 -11.22 -21.41 -5.38
N ARG A 166 -10.41 -22.46 -5.19
CA ARG A 166 -8.95 -22.41 -5.40
C ARG A 166 -8.58 -21.98 -6.81
N ALA A 167 -9.33 -22.46 -7.80
CA ALA A 167 -9.15 -22.09 -9.21
C ALA A 167 -9.42 -20.60 -9.52
N ASN A 168 -10.15 -19.90 -8.64
CA ASN A 168 -10.44 -18.48 -8.77
C ASN A 168 -9.45 -17.60 -7.99
N ILE A 169 -8.42 -18.20 -7.39
CA ILE A 169 -7.37 -17.50 -6.66
C ILE A 169 -6.13 -17.45 -7.56
N ASN A 170 -5.52 -16.27 -7.60
CA ASN A 170 -4.23 -16.07 -8.21
C ASN A 170 -3.35 -15.24 -7.27
N GLY A 171 -2.04 -15.25 -7.51
CA GLY A 171 -1.12 -14.46 -6.73
C GLY A 171 0.16 -14.14 -7.48
N ALA A 172 0.92 -13.20 -6.93
CA ALA A 172 2.24 -12.86 -7.42
C ALA A 172 3.19 -12.68 -6.24
N ILE A 173 4.47 -12.96 -6.48
CA ILE A 173 5.56 -12.57 -5.59
C ILE A 173 6.32 -11.43 -6.25
N ILE A 174 6.51 -10.34 -5.51
CA ILE A 174 7.21 -9.16 -5.99
C ILE A 174 8.43 -8.96 -5.08
N PRO A 175 9.64 -9.31 -5.55
CA PRO A 175 10.84 -9.05 -4.78
C PRO A 175 11.07 -7.54 -4.65
N ALA A 176 11.15 -7.06 -3.41
CA ALA A 176 11.52 -5.69 -3.10
C ALA A 176 12.87 -5.68 -2.38
N ARG A 177 13.64 -4.60 -2.58
CA ARG A 177 14.81 -4.37 -1.73
C ARG A 177 14.33 -3.91 -0.37
N SER A 178 14.68 -4.66 0.66
CA SER A 178 14.55 -4.27 2.06
C SER A 178 15.94 -4.06 2.64
N GLU A 179 16.00 -3.23 3.68
CA GLU A 179 17.08 -3.26 4.66
C GLU A 179 16.92 -4.49 5.56
N ASN A 180 17.58 -4.48 6.72
CA ASN A 180 17.37 -5.47 7.76
C ASN A 180 15.91 -5.52 8.23
N ASP A 181 15.57 -6.56 9.00
CA ASP A 181 14.25 -6.83 9.58
C ASP A 181 13.87 -5.79 10.64
N THR A 182 13.71 -4.55 10.19
CA THR A 182 13.29 -3.41 10.99
C THR A 182 12.14 -2.71 10.27
N GLY A 183 11.36 -1.94 11.03
CA GLY A 183 10.20 -1.23 10.49
C GLY A 183 10.54 -0.11 9.50
N ASN A 184 11.83 0.16 9.21
CA ASN A 184 12.25 1.26 8.34
C ASN A 184 12.03 1.00 6.84
N ASN A 185 11.58 -0.20 6.47
CA ASN A 185 11.31 -0.57 5.09
C ASN A 185 10.06 0.15 4.57
N PRO A 186 10.14 0.93 3.47
CA PRO A 186 9.01 1.70 2.94
C PRO A 186 8.09 0.81 2.09
N HIS A 187 7.61 -0.30 2.67
CA HIS A 187 6.85 -1.33 1.95
C HIS A 187 5.36 -1.32 2.27
N ASN A 188 4.89 -0.43 3.14
CA ASN A 188 3.48 -0.34 3.47
C ASN A 188 2.69 0.30 2.29
N PRO A 189 1.78 -0.44 1.63
CA PRO A 189 1.15 0.00 0.39
C PRO A 189 -0.17 0.75 0.62
N MET A 190 -0.62 0.93 1.88
CA MET A 190 -1.98 1.37 2.17
C MET A 190 -2.31 2.73 1.54
N TYR A 191 -1.40 3.70 1.65
CA TYR A 191 -1.59 5.00 1.03
C TYR A 191 -1.61 4.95 -0.50
N ALA A 192 -0.77 4.11 -1.12
CA ALA A 192 -0.80 3.92 -2.58
C ALA A 192 -2.14 3.40 -3.06
N ILE A 193 -2.67 2.41 -2.34
CA ILE A 193 -3.94 1.76 -2.64
C ILE A 193 -5.10 2.74 -2.44
N ASN A 194 -5.06 3.54 -1.38
CA ASN A 194 -6.04 4.61 -1.18
C ASN A 194 -5.99 5.67 -2.27
N ARG A 195 -4.79 6.10 -2.69
CA ARG A 195 -4.59 7.04 -3.79
C ARG A 195 -5.13 6.51 -5.13
N CYS A 196 -5.18 5.19 -5.31
CA CYS A 196 -5.84 4.53 -6.44
C CYS A 196 -7.38 4.46 -6.32
N GLY A 197 -7.97 5.06 -5.27
CA GLY A 197 -9.41 5.16 -5.06
C GLY A 197 -10.02 4.03 -4.23
N ALA A 198 -9.21 3.15 -3.61
CA ALA A 198 -9.72 2.21 -2.63
C ALA A 198 -9.91 2.94 -1.29
N ASP A 199 -11.14 3.24 -0.96
CA ASP A 199 -11.51 3.98 0.26
C ASP A 199 -12.46 3.14 1.11
N GLY A 200 -12.14 2.99 2.39
CA GLY A 200 -13.02 2.31 3.33
C GLY A 200 -14.18 3.22 3.76
N GLU A 201 -15.36 2.66 3.91
CA GLU A 201 -16.57 3.46 4.11
C GLU A 201 -16.70 4.05 5.52
N LEU A 202 -16.53 3.21 6.54
CA LEU A 202 -16.51 3.63 7.94
C LEU A 202 -15.24 4.42 8.25
N LEU A 203 -14.11 3.87 7.85
CA LEU A 203 -12.79 4.45 8.02
C LEU A 203 -12.01 4.27 6.72
N THR A 204 -11.39 5.35 6.25
CA THR A 204 -10.63 5.34 5.00
C THR A 204 -9.46 4.36 5.04
N LEU A 205 -8.62 4.43 6.07
CA LEU A 205 -7.54 3.49 6.32
C LEU A 205 -7.58 3.00 7.77
N ILE A 206 -7.21 1.73 7.97
CA ILE A 206 -7.15 1.07 9.27
C ILE A 206 -5.78 0.41 9.44
N GLY A 207 -5.21 0.51 10.63
CA GLY A 207 -3.96 -0.16 10.99
C GLY A 207 -4.01 -0.74 12.41
N SER A 208 -3.10 -1.67 12.71
CA SER A 208 -2.98 -2.27 14.05
C SER A 208 -2.09 -1.45 15.00
N ARG A 209 -1.42 -0.41 14.50
CA ARG A 209 -0.49 0.43 15.27
C ARG A 209 -0.87 1.90 15.18
N SER A 210 -0.55 2.66 16.23
CA SER A 210 -0.64 4.12 16.22
C SER A 210 0.65 4.69 15.62
N SER A 211 0.74 4.67 14.29
CA SER A 211 1.85 5.18 13.49
C SER A 211 1.32 5.79 12.18
N ASP A 212 2.14 6.55 11.47
CA ASP A 212 1.74 7.13 10.18
C ASP A 212 1.37 6.04 9.16
N SER A 213 2.05 4.91 9.19
CA SER A 213 1.74 3.79 8.30
C SER A 213 0.66 2.86 8.85
N GLY A 214 0.21 2.98 10.10
CA GLY A 214 -0.71 2.02 10.73
C GLY A 214 -0.17 0.60 10.93
N GLY A 215 1.05 0.31 10.44
CA GLY A 215 1.70 -1.01 10.44
C GLY A 215 3.12 -0.97 11.00
N ASN A 216 3.85 -2.06 10.84
CA ASN A 216 5.25 -2.20 11.23
C ASN A 216 6.20 -1.50 10.25
N SER A 217 5.98 -1.71 8.95
CA SER A 217 6.70 -1.10 7.84
C SER A 217 6.31 0.35 7.65
N LEU A 218 7.25 1.20 7.21
CA LEU A 218 6.97 2.58 6.82
C LEU A 218 6.16 2.63 5.53
N ALA A 219 5.37 3.68 5.37
CA ALA A 219 4.79 4.04 4.08
C ALA A 219 5.82 4.84 3.26
N PRO A 220 5.86 4.69 1.92
CA PRO A 220 6.66 5.55 1.06
C PRO A 220 6.33 7.04 1.28
N ALA A 221 7.36 7.86 1.52
CA ALA A 221 7.18 9.24 1.96
C ALA A 221 6.45 10.13 0.95
N ASP A 222 6.54 9.82 -0.35
CA ASP A 222 5.86 10.50 -1.45
C ASP A 222 4.37 10.13 -1.58
N GLN A 223 3.92 9.13 -0.82
CA GLN A 223 2.55 8.63 -0.84
C GLN A 223 1.78 8.98 0.43
N VAL A 224 2.46 9.31 1.54
CA VAL A 224 1.80 9.64 2.81
C VAL A 224 0.90 10.85 2.64
N ASP A 225 -0.37 10.67 2.97
CA ASP A 225 -1.35 11.74 3.08
C ASP A 225 -1.82 11.88 4.55
N PRO A 226 -1.45 12.98 5.23
CA PRO A 226 -1.86 13.23 6.60
C PRO A 226 -3.39 13.31 6.81
N ALA A 227 -4.17 13.60 5.77
CA ALA A 227 -5.63 13.71 5.85
C ALA A 227 -6.31 12.34 6.05
N VAL A 228 -5.66 11.26 5.63
CA VAL A 228 -6.20 9.88 5.69
C VAL A 228 -5.33 8.96 6.53
N ARG A 229 -4.74 9.49 7.61
CA ARG A 229 -3.91 8.69 8.53
C ARG A 229 -4.69 7.48 9.06
N PRO A 230 -4.10 6.26 9.05
CA PRO A 230 -4.80 5.06 9.49
C PRO A 230 -5.29 5.16 10.94
N THR A 231 -6.56 4.84 11.14
CA THR A 231 -7.12 4.71 12.48
C THR A 231 -6.66 3.39 13.08
N LYS A 232 -6.16 3.44 14.33
CA LYS A 232 -5.74 2.24 15.03
C LYS A 232 -6.97 1.39 15.43
N VAL A 233 -7.02 0.16 14.94
CA VAL A 233 -7.98 -0.87 15.33
C VAL A 233 -7.19 -2.17 15.54
N ASP A 234 -6.93 -2.54 16.80
CA ASP A 234 -6.20 -3.77 17.13
C ASP A 234 -7.01 -4.78 17.96
N ARG A 235 -8.23 -4.40 18.37
CA ARG A 235 -9.14 -5.26 19.13
C ARG A 235 -10.60 -4.92 18.86
N PRO A 236 -11.52 -5.87 19.10
CA PRO A 236 -12.95 -5.65 18.87
C PRO A 236 -13.55 -4.46 19.64
N SER A 237 -12.98 -4.09 20.79
CA SER A 237 -13.46 -2.93 21.54
C SER A 237 -13.16 -1.58 20.87
N ASP A 238 -12.21 -1.52 19.94
CA ASP A 238 -11.89 -0.26 19.25
C ASP A 238 -12.96 0.09 18.20
N THR A 239 -13.70 -0.91 17.70
CA THR A 239 -14.73 -0.71 16.68
C THR A 239 -16.07 -0.26 17.27
N THR A 240 -16.30 -0.38 18.58
CA THR A 240 -17.57 0.02 19.20
C THR A 240 -17.80 1.53 19.13
N GLY A 241 -16.74 2.34 19.21
CA GLY A 241 -16.82 3.80 19.05
C GLY A 241 -16.97 4.27 17.61
N LEU A 242 -16.71 3.40 16.62
CA LEU A 242 -16.88 3.74 15.19
C LEU A 242 -18.35 3.72 14.75
N VAL A 243 -19.20 3.10 15.58
CA VAL A 243 -20.63 2.92 15.36
C VAL A 243 -21.43 4.23 15.54
N ASP A 244 -20.79 5.31 15.99
CA ASP A 244 -21.46 6.57 16.37
C ASP A 244 -21.30 7.71 15.32
N THR A 245 -20.87 7.40 14.09
CA THR A 245 -20.47 8.42 13.12
C THR A 245 -21.55 8.82 12.10
N GLY A 246 -22.80 8.39 12.27
CA GLY A 246 -23.92 8.72 11.38
C GLY A 246 -23.85 8.08 9.97
N LYS A 247 -22.72 7.50 9.57
CA LYS A 247 -22.53 6.76 8.30
C LYS A 247 -23.19 5.37 8.30
N LEU A 248 -23.40 4.76 9.47
CA LEU A 248 -24.04 3.45 9.56
C LEU A 248 -25.49 3.43 9.10
N VAL A 249 -26.19 4.57 9.17
CA VAL A 249 -27.57 4.71 8.66
C VAL A 249 -27.63 4.47 7.14
N GLY A 250 -26.51 4.65 6.41
CA GLY A 250 -26.41 4.33 4.98
C GLY A 250 -25.92 2.91 4.67
N MET A 251 -25.33 2.20 5.63
CA MET A 251 -24.70 0.87 5.45
C MET A 251 -25.54 -0.29 5.97
N LEU A 252 -26.43 -0.03 6.92
CA LEU A 252 -27.35 -1.01 7.48
C LEU A 252 -28.64 -1.03 6.65
N ASP A 253 -29.31 -2.19 6.58
CA ASP A 253 -30.67 -2.20 6.05
C ASP A 253 -31.58 -1.32 6.95
N GLN A 254 -32.73 -0.91 6.44
CA GLN A 254 -33.60 0.04 7.14
C GLN A 254 -34.09 -0.50 8.51
N ALA A 255 -34.13 -1.81 8.71
CA ALA A 255 -34.49 -2.42 9.99
C ALA A 255 -33.30 -2.41 10.98
N ASP A 256 -32.10 -2.70 10.50
CA ASP A 256 -30.87 -2.70 11.32
C ASP A 256 -30.48 -1.27 11.74
N ALA A 257 -30.63 -0.28 10.85
CA ALA A 257 -30.43 1.13 11.20
C ALA A 257 -31.41 1.59 12.29
N VAL A 258 -32.68 1.17 12.21
CA VAL A 258 -33.70 1.46 13.23
C VAL A 258 -33.36 0.78 14.56
N ALA A 259 -32.91 -0.47 14.54
CA ALA A 259 -32.52 -1.19 15.75
C ALA A 259 -31.33 -0.53 16.47
N VAL A 260 -30.33 -0.03 15.72
CA VAL A 260 -29.20 0.71 16.27
C VAL A 260 -29.64 2.06 16.84
N MET A 261 -30.48 2.81 16.12
CA MET A 261 -31.02 4.09 16.60
C MET A 261 -31.89 3.92 17.86
N GLU A 262 -32.70 2.86 17.94
CA GLU A 262 -33.46 2.51 19.14
C GLU A 262 -32.55 2.16 20.32
N ALA A 263 -31.46 1.44 20.08
CA ALA A 263 -30.48 1.11 21.12
C ALA A 263 -29.77 2.37 21.65
N ILE A 264 -29.38 3.29 20.76
CA ILE A 264 -28.76 4.58 21.13
C ILE A 264 -29.72 5.42 21.97
N GLN A 265 -30.99 5.49 21.56
CA GLN A 265 -32.02 6.23 22.31
C GLN A 265 -32.23 5.64 23.71
N ARG A 266 -32.38 4.31 23.83
CA ARG A 266 -32.56 3.66 25.13
C ARG A 266 -31.36 3.84 26.07
N ILE A 267 -30.13 3.78 25.53
CA ILE A 267 -28.92 4.02 26.31
C ILE A 267 -28.84 5.48 26.76
N SER A 268 -29.26 6.41 25.91
CA SER A 268 -29.33 7.84 26.23
C SER A 268 -30.37 8.13 27.31
N ASP A 269 -31.58 7.56 27.20
CA ASP A 269 -32.65 7.69 28.19
C ASP A 269 -32.24 7.11 29.55
N MET A 270 -31.65 5.91 29.58
CA MET A 270 -31.13 5.32 30.83
C MET A 270 -30.05 6.19 31.49
N LYS A 271 -29.25 6.91 30.68
CA LYS A 271 -28.21 7.80 31.19
C LYS A 271 -28.79 9.11 31.69
N LEU A 272 -29.81 9.65 31.02
CA LEU A 272 -30.57 10.82 31.49
C LEU A 272 -31.32 10.52 32.79
N ASP A 273 -31.95 9.36 32.91
CA ASP A 273 -32.63 8.92 34.14
C ASP A 273 -31.67 8.76 35.33
N SER A 274 -30.40 8.44 35.06
CA SER A 274 -29.35 8.35 36.08
C SER A 274 -28.77 9.71 36.50
N VAL A 275 -29.16 10.80 35.83
CA VAL A 275 -28.65 12.15 36.06
C VAL A 275 -29.80 13.08 36.46
N ASN A 276 -29.84 13.50 37.73
CA ASN A 276 -30.77 14.53 38.17
C ASN A 276 -30.28 15.90 37.67
N THR A 277 -30.87 16.37 36.56
CA THR A 277 -30.51 17.65 35.93
C THR A 277 -31.00 18.87 36.72
N GLY A 278 -31.85 18.68 37.75
CA GLY A 278 -32.37 19.76 38.59
C GLY A 278 -33.33 20.72 37.88
N ILE A 279 -33.80 20.37 36.68
CA ILE A 279 -34.71 21.16 35.86
C ILE A 279 -36.09 20.51 35.91
N SER A 280 -37.13 21.29 36.23
CA SER A 280 -38.45 20.75 36.59
C SER A 280 -39.36 20.38 35.41
N THR A 281 -38.90 20.52 34.17
CA THR A 281 -39.72 20.33 32.96
C THR A 281 -38.83 20.19 31.73
N ASP A 282 -38.93 19.06 31.04
CA ASP A 282 -38.48 18.94 29.66
C ASP A 282 -39.61 19.42 28.73
N GLN A 283 -39.40 20.55 28.06
CA GLN A 283 -40.12 20.97 26.85
C GLN A 283 -39.12 21.07 25.71
#